data_AF-A0A9C9H0I8-F1
#
_entry.id   AF-A0A9C9H0I8-F1
#
_cell.length_a   1.000
_cell.length_b   1.000
_cell.length_c   1.000
_cell.angle_alpha   90.00
_cell.angle_beta   90.00
_cell.angle_gamma   90.00
#
_symmetry.space_group_name_H-M   'P 1'
#
loop_
_entity.id
_entity.type
_entity.pdbx_description
1 polymer ?
#
loop_
_entity_poly.entity_id
_entity_poly.type
_entity_poly.pdbx_seq_one_letter_code
_entity_poly.pdbx_strand_id
1 'polypeptide(L)'
;MARKKTELQKAAGKLISAVQKEWGDELGEPNAEFSENVMDNAHDLLQAGSVEGIKQLLGPMTVRQYLGEVWVQAHPSVKPAISAIEEILSRDMRASE
;
A
#
# COMPACT_ATOMS: atom_id res chain seq x y z
N MET A 1 -2.49 24.55 -6.25
CA MET A 1 -1.17 24.25 -6.83
C MET A 1 -0.90 22.75 -6.68
N ALA A 2 -0.62 22.02 -7.76
CA ALA A 2 -0.33 20.59 -7.66
C ALA A 2 1.04 20.39 -7.00
N ARG A 3 1.06 19.95 -5.73
CA ARG A 3 2.29 19.43 -5.11
C ARG A 3 2.82 18.33 -6.03
N LYS A 4 4.10 18.41 -6.44
CA LYS A 4 4.76 17.30 -7.14
C LYS A 4 4.62 16.06 -6.26
N LYS A 5 3.94 15.03 -6.76
CA LYS A 5 3.78 13.76 -6.04
C LYS A 5 5.17 13.17 -5.80
N THR A 6 5.48 12.85 -4.54
CA THR A 6 6.71 12.16 -4.17
C THR A 6 6.75 10.77 -4.81
N GLU A 7 7.94 10.15 -4.93
CA GLU A 7 8.04 8.77 -5.43
C GLU A 7 7.16 7.81 -4.61
N LEU A 8 7.10 8.04 -3.30
CA LEU A 8 6.23 7.30 -2.39
C LEU A 8 4.74 7.47 -2.72
N GLN A 9 4.27 8.71 -2.94
CA GLN A 9 2.88 8.96 -3.31
C GLN A 9 2.52 8.35 -4.66
N LYS A 10 3.47 8.25 -5.59
CA LYS A 10 3.27 7.53 -6.85
C LYS A 10 3.16 6.02 -6.62
N ALA A 11 4.01 5.45 -5.77
CA ALA A 11 3.96 4.03 -5.43
C ALA A 11 2.65 3.66 -4.69
N ALA A 12 2.25 4.45 -3.69
CA ALA A 12 0.99 4.29 -2.99
C ALA A 12 -0.23 4.46 -3.91
N GLY A 13 -0.19 5.43 -4.84
CA GLY A 13 -1.25 5.57 -5.84
C GLY A 13 -1.37 4.35 -6.77
N LYS A 14 -0.25 3.74 -7.17
CA LYS A 14 -0.25 2.49 -7.95
C LYS A 14 -0.79 1.32 -7.14
N LEU A 15 -0.50 1.25 -5.84
CA LEU A 15 -1.05 0.24 -4.94
C LEU A 15 -2.58 0.33 -4.91
N ILE A 16 -3.13 1.52 -4.68
CA ILE A 16 -4.59 1.74 -4.68
C ILE A 16 -5.21 1.29 -6.01
N SER A 17 -4.64 1.68 -7.14
CA SER A 17 -5.16 1.26 -8.45
C SER A 17 -5.11 -0.26 -8.65
N ALA A 18 -4.09 -0.94 -8.11
CA ALA A 18 -4.01 -2.39 -8.17
C ALA A 18 -5.08 -3.05 -7.29
N VAL A 19 -5.26 -2.57 -6.05
CA VAL A 19 -6.33 -3.05 -5.15
C VAL A 19 -7.71 -2.78 -5.73
N GLN A 20 -7.95 -1.62 -6.35
CA GLN A 20 -9.22 -1.26 -6.98
C GLN A 20 -9.60 -2.20 -8.10
N LYS A 21 -8.60 -2.69 -8.85
CA LYS A 21 -8.82 -3.65 -9.92
C LYS A 21 -9.30 -4.99 -9.36
N GLU A 22 -8.60 -5.52 -8.35
CA GLU A 22 -8.98 -6.80 -7.72
C GLU A 22 -10.34 -6.67 -7.01
N TRP A 23 -10.59 -5.56 -6.31
CA TRP A 23 -11.89 -5.31 -5.69
C TRP A 23 -13.04 -5.23 -6.71
N GLY A 24 -12.78 -4.63 -7.89
CA GLY A 24 -13.74 -4.58 -8.98
C GLY A 24 -14.07 -5.96 -9.55
N ASP A 25 -13.09 -6.88 -9.56
CA ASP A 25 -13.25 -8.26 -10.01
C ASP A 25 -13.94 -9.16 -8.95
N GLU A 26 -13.88 -8.80 -7.66
CA GLU A 26 -14.51 -9.50 -6.52
C GLU A 26 -15.88 -8.93 -6.09
N LEU A 27 -16.41 -7.94 -6.82
CA LEU A 27 -17.70 -7.30 -6.49
C LEU A 27 -18.85 -8.32 -6.44
N GLY A 28 -19.43 -8.49 -5.24
CA GLY A 28 -20.53 -9.42 -4.99
C GLY A 28 -20.12 -10.74 -4.34
N GLU A 29 -18.82 -10.96 -4.12
CA GLU A 29 -18.30 -12.12 -3.39
C GLU A 29 -18.32 -11.90 -1.87
N PRO A 30 -18.37 -12.97 -1.05
CA PRO A 30 -18.33 -12.89 0.41
C PRO A 30 -17.06 -12.20 0.96
N ASN A 31 -16.00 -12.13 0.14
CA ASN A 31 -14.71 -11.55 0.53
C ASN A 31 -14.63 -10.02 0.35
N ALA A 32 -15.70 -9.38 -0.11
CA ALA A 32 -15.71 -7.93 -0.35
C ALA A 32 -15.30 -7.10 0.88
N GLU A 33 -15.59 -7.56 2.09
CA GLU A 33 -15.18 -6.91 3.35
C GLU A 33 -13.65 -6.91 3.54
N PHE A 34 -12.95 -7.96 3.13
CA PHE A 34 -11.48 -7.99 3.18
C PHE A 34 -10.88 -6.99 2.19
N SER A 35 -11.44 -6.93 0.99
CA SER A 35 -10.98 -6.05 -0.08
C SER A 35 -11.27 -4.58 0.22
N GLU A 36 -12.37 -4.27 0.92
CA GLU A 36 -12.66 -2.94 1.46
C GLU A 36 -11.64 -2.52 2.53
N ASN A 37 -11.34 -3.39 3.51
CA ASN A 37 -10.31 -3.10 4.51
C ASN A 37 -8.92 -2.88 3.87
N VAL A 38 -8.57 -3.67 2.84
CA VAL A 38 -7.31 -3.49 2.10
C VAL A 38 -7.30 -2.15 1.34
N MET A 39 -8.45 -1.74 0.80
CA MET A 39 -8.61 -0.45 0.13
C MET A 39 -8.36 0.71 1.10
N ASP A 40 -8.97 0.67 2.28
CA ASP A 40 -8.82 1.70 3.30
C ASP A 40 -7.36 1.82 3.76
N ASN A 41 -6.72 0.68 4.05
CA ASN A 41 -5.30 0.63 4.40
C ASN A 41 -4.40 1.18 3.27
N ALA A 42 -4.73 0.91 2.00
CA ALA A 42 -3.99 1.46 0.87
C ALA A 42 -4.16 2.99 0.76
N HIS A 43 -5.34 3.51 1.10
CA HIS A 43 -5.60 4.93 1.20
C HIS A 43 -4.83 5.58 2.35
N ASP A 44 -4.76 4.96 3.52
CA ASP A 44 -3.98 5.46 4.66
C ASP A 44 -2.49 5.59 4.32
N LEU A 45 -1.92 4.62 3.59
CA LEU A 45 -0.55 4.70 3.08
C LEU A 45 -0.34 5.91 2.15
N LEU A 46 -1.32 6.22 1.30
CA LEU A 46 -1.25 7.40 0.43
C LEU A 46 -1.38 8.70 1.25
N GLN A 47 -2.28 8.74 2.23
CA GLN A 47 -2.56 9.91 3.07
C GLN A 47 -1.37 10.25 3.99
N ALA A 48 -0.65 9.25 4.48
CA ALA A 48 0.57 9.43 5.27
C ALA A 48 1.60 10.34 4.56
N GLY A 49 1.65 10.29 3.22
CA GLY A 49 2.27 11.31 2.36
C GLY A 49 3.79 11.48 2.47
N SER A 50 4.44 10.77 3.40
CA SER A 50 5.85 10.87 3.76
C SER A 50 6.37 9.51 4.24
N VAL A 51 7.69 9.32 4.19
CA VAL A 51 8.31 8.08 4.67
C VAL A 51 8.13 7.94 6.18
N GLU A 52 8.35 9.01 6.96
CA GLU A 52 8.11 8.94 8.41
C GLU A 52 6.65 8.67 8.74
N GLY A 53 5.70 9.28 8.02
CA GLY A 53 4.28 9.03 8.22
C GLY A 53 3.90 7.57 7.97
N ILE A 54 4.43 6.96 6.89
CA ILE A 54 4.19 5.53 6.62
C ILE A 54 4.86 4.66 7.69
N LYS A 55 6.08 4.97 8.11
CA LYS A 55 6.76 4.22 9.20
C LYS A 55 5.96 4.28 10.51
N GLN A 56 5.41 5.44 10.85
CA GLN A 56 4.54 5.60 12.03
C GLN A 56 3.24 4.79 11.91
N LEU A 57 2.63 4.78 10.71
CA LEU A 57 1.42 4.02 10.43
C LEU A 57 1.65 2.50 10.52
N LEU A 58 2.75 2.01 9.93
CA LEU A 58 3.10 0.59 9.91
C LEU A 58 3.60 0.08 11.26
N GLY A 59 4.29 0.93 12.04
CA GLY A 59 4.97 0.51 13.25
C GLY A 59 5.98 -0.63 12.97
N PRO A 60 5.88 -1.79 13.64
CA PRO A 60 6.76 -2.93 13.39
C PRO A 60 6.36 -3.78 12.17
N MET A 61 5.23 -3.47 11.53
CA MET A 61 4.70 -4.28 10.43
C MET A 61 5.34 -3.90 9.08
N THR A 62 5.37 -4.87 8.18
CA THR A 62 5.64 -4.64 6.75
C THR A 62 4.38 -4.15 6.04
N VAL A 63 4.53 -3.58 4.83
CA VAL A 63 3.38 -3.10 4.03
C VAL A 63 2.42 -4.25 3.72
N ARG A 64 2.96 -5.44 3.37
CA ARG A 64 2.16 -6.66 3.16
C ARG A 64 1.38 -7.10 4.40
N GLN A 65 1.94 -6.96 5.60
CA GLN A 65 1.27 -7.35 6.85
C GLN A 65 0.17 -6.37 7.21
N TYR A 66 0.45 -5.07 7.06
CA TYR A 66 -0.51 -4.00 7.32
C TYR A 66 -1.73 -4.09 6.39
N LEU A 67 -1.53 -4.39 5.10
CA LEU A 67 -2.64 -4.58 4.16
C LEU A 67 -3.46 -5.84 4.42
N GLY A 68 -2.92 -6.84 5.13
CA GLY A 68 -3.54 -8.14 5.29
C GLY A 68 -2.83 -9.21 4.45
N GLU A 69 -1.95 -9.96 5.10
CA GLU A 69 -1.06 -10.91 4.42
C GLU A 69 -1.81 -11.98 3.62
N VAL A 70 -2.94 -12.47 4.14
CA VAL A 70 -3.77 -13.49 3.47
C VAL A 70 -4.32 -12.95 2.14
N TRP A 71 -4.84 -11.73 2.13
CA TRP A 71 -5.39 -11.10 0.94
C TRP A 71 -4.29 -10.86 -0.11
N VAL A 72 -3.11 -10.37 0.33
CA VAL A 72 -1.96 -10.15 -0.56
C VAL A 72 -1.44 -11.46 -1.17
N GLN A 73 -1.54 -12.58 -0.46
CA GLN A 73 -1.19 -13.88 -1.02
C GLN A 73 -2.18 -14.36 -2.08
N ALA A 74 -3.48 -14.12 -1.87
CA ALA A 74 -4.53 -14.43 -2.84
C ALA A 74 -4.43 -13.56 -4.11
N HIS A 75 -3.93 -12.33 -3.99
CA HIS A 75 -3.86 -11.34 -5.08
C HIS A 75 -2.41 -11.00 -5.46
N PRO A 76 -1.70 -11.86 -6.20
CA PRO A 76 -0.29 -11.64 -6.53
C PRO A 76 -0.03 -10.41 -7.41
N SER A 77 -1.04 -9.92 -8.13
CA SER A 77 -0.98 -8.72 -8.97
C SER A 77 -0.63 -7.45 -8.18
N VAL A 78 -0.94 -7.38 -6.88
CA VAL A 78 -0.63 -6.22 -6.03
C VAL A 78 0.79 -6.24 -5.47
N LYS A 79 1.46 -7.40 -5.45
CA LYS A 79 2.80 -7.57 -4.85
C LYS A 79 3.86 -6.63 -5.43
N PRO A 80 3.93 -6.37 -6.75
CA PRO A 80 4.89 -5.42 -7.30
C PRO A 80 4.71 -3.98 -6.76
N ALA A 81 3.46 -3.56 -6.51
CA ALA A 81 3.19 -2.24 -5.94
C ALA A 81 3.61 -2.15 -4.47
N ILE A 82 3.39 -3.24 -3.71
CA ILE A 82 3.84 -3.37 -2.31
C ILE A 82 5.38 -3.30 -2.25
N SER A 83 6.08 -4.10 -3.05
CA SER A 83 7.55 -4.11 -3.06
C SER A 83 8.14 -2.76 -3.42
N ALA A 84 7.51 -1.99 -4.32
CA ALA A 84 7.98 -0.64 -4.65
C ALA A 84 7.94 0.31 -3.44
N ILE A 85 6.91 0.21 -2.59
CA ILE A 85 6.82 1.00 -1.35
C ILE A 85 7.92 0.53 -0.37
N GLU A 86 8.04 -0.78 -0.15
CA GLU A 86 9.02 -1.35 0.79
C GLU A 86 10.47 -1.03 0.39
N GLU A 87 10.77 -1.00 -0.91
CA GLU A 87 12.07 -0.55 -1.43
C GLU A 87 12.34 0.91 -1.09
N ILE A 88 11.36 1.80 -1.26
CA ILE A 88 11.51 3.23 -0.91
C ILE A 88 11.77 3.38 0.59
N LEU A 89 11.00 2.70 1.43
CA LEU A 89 11.19 2.71 2.89
C LEU A 89 12.58 2.19 3.30
N SER A 90 13.06 1.15 2.63
CA SER A 90 14.37 0.55 2.89
C SER A 90 15.53 1.47 2.46
N ARG A 91 15.39 2.20 1.34
CA ARG A 91 16.39 3.17 0.87
C ARG A 91 16.54 4.34 1.82
N ASP A 92 15.43 4.82 2.38
CA ASP A 92 15.42 5.91 3.36
C ASP A 92 16.16 5.52 4.66
N MET A 93 16.04 4.27 5.09
CA MET A 93 16.77 3.76 6.26
C MET A 93 18.30 3.79 6.07
N ARG A 94 18.79 3.50 4.85
CA ARG A 94 20.22 3.52 4.52
C ARG A 94 20.78 4.92 4.27
N ALA A 95 19.91 5.90 3.99
CA ALA A 95 20.32 7.30 3.77
C ALA A 95 20.41 8.10 5.08
N SER A 96 19.94 7.53 6.19
CA SER A 96 19.91 8.16 7.52
C SER A 96 21.08 7.72 8.44
N GLU A 97 22.00 6.92 7.91
CA GLU A 97 23.26 6.45 8.57
C GLU A 97 24.46 7.28 8.10
#